data_AF-A0AAD2FK66-F1
#
_entry.id   AF-A0AAD2FK66-F1
#
_cell.length_a   1.000
_cell.length_b   1.000
_cell.length_c   1.000
_cell.angle_alpha   90.00
_cell.angle_beta   90.00
_cell.angle_gamma   90.00
#
_symmetry.space_group_name_H-M   'P 1'
#
loop_
_entity.id
_entity.type
_entity.pdbx_description
1 polymer ?
#
loop_
_entity_poly.entity_id
_entity_poly.type
_entity_poly.pdbx_seq_one_letter_code
_entity_poly.pdbx_strand_id
1 'polypeptide(L)' 'MVQMTKRGIRTRLSCDFTPGRFTVLCGRGKVYTSSTGNQHLKSLVHKYLKPYSEAKSKMAKSSIVAEIMGQIKGLC' A
#
# COMPACT_ATOMS: atom_id res chain seq x y z
N MET A 1 -25.14 8.65 2.79
CA MET A 1 -24.09 9.55 3.31
C MET A 1 -22.71 9.01 2.92
N VAL A 2 -22.03 9.63 1.96
CA VAL A 2 -20.64 9.27 1.61
C VAL A 2 -19.73 10.10 2.51
N GLN A 3 -19.05 9.46 3.46
CA GLN A 3 -18.04 10.13 4.28
C GLN A 3 -16.89 10.62 3.40
N MET A 4 -16.76 11.94 3.27
CA MET A 4 -15.57 12.61 2.73
C MET A 4 -14.52 12.66 3.84
N THR A 5 -13.52 11.79 3.78
CA THR A 5 -12.40 11.79 4.72
C THR A 5 -11.45 12.95 4.42
N LYS A 6 -11.19 13.82 5.41
CA LYS A 6 -10.20 14.91 5.32
C LYS A 6 -8.86 14.40 4.77
N ARG A 7 -8.24 15.15 3.84
CA ARG A 7 -6.86 14.86 3.38
C ARG A 7 -5.92 14.95 4.59
N GLY A 8 -5.28 13.83 4.94
CA GLY A 8 -4.31 13.79 6.04
C GLY A 8 -3.11 14.69 5.78
N ILE A 9 -2.59 15.31 6.85
CA ILE A 9 -1.35 16.09 6.82
C ILE A 9 -0.21 15.16 6.37
N ARG A 10 0.54 15.54 5.34
CA ARG A 10 1.72 14.79 4.90
C ARG A 10 2.87 15.05 5.86
N THR A 11 3.14 14.11 6.75
CA THR A 11 4.32 14.15 7.63
C THR A 11 5.59 13.91 6.81
N ARG A 12 6.57 14.80 6.95
CA ARG A 12 7.89 14.59 6.34
C ARG A 12 8.61 13.47 7.08
N LEU A 13 9.34 12.64 6.33
CA LEU A 13 10.27 11.68 6.91
C LEU A 13 11.45 12.42 7.57
N SER A 14 12.06 11.80 8.58
CA SER A 14 13.31 12.30 9.16
C SER A 14 14.43 12.31 8.11
N CYS A 15 15.41 13.20 8.27
CA CYS A 15 16.61 13.21 7.43
C CYS A 15 17.40 11.90 7.52
N ASP A 16 17.33 11.22 8.67
CA ASP A 16 18.05 9.97 8.95
C ASP A 16 17.24 8.71 8.60
N PHE A 17 16.10 8.87 7.91
CA PHE A 17 15.26 7.74 7.54
C PHE A 17 15.97 6.85 6.53
N THR A 18 16.26 5.61 6.92
CA THR A 18 16.81 4.59 6.04
C THR A 18 15.69 3.64 5.61
N PRO A 19 15.39 3.51 4.31
CA PRO A 19 14.38 2.57 3.84
C PRO A 19 14.82 1.13 4.10
N GLY A 20 13.90 0.32 4.62
CA GLY A 20 14.09 -1.13 4.77
C GLY A 20 14.02 -1.88 3.44
N ARG A 21 14.39 -3.16 3.46
CA ARG A 21 14.44 -4.04 2.27
C ARG A 21 13.11 -4.11 1.50
N PHE A 22 11.99 -4.03 2.21
CA PHE A 22 10.64 -4.11 1.65
C PHE A 22 9.96 -2.75 1.55
N THR A 23 10.67 -1.65 1.83
CA THR A 23 10.12 -0.31 1.66
C THR A 23 9.68 -0.09 0.22
N VAL A 24 8.42 0.31 0.07
CA VAL A 24 7.80 0.59 -1.23
C VAL A 24 8.25 1.97 -1.69
N LEU A 25 8.77 2.04 -2.91
CA LEU A 25 9.21 3.27 -3.53
C LEU A 25 8.13 3.79 -4.49
N CYS A 26 7.74 5.05 -4.31
CA CYS A 26 6.81 5.73 -5.19
C CYS A 26 7.58 6.57 -6.22
N GLY A 27 7.41 6.29 -7.50
CA GLY A 27 8.08 7.02 -8.58
C GLY A 27 7.70 6.49 -9.96
N ARG A 28 8.40 6.96 -10.99
CA ARG A 28 8.17 6.57 -12.39
C ARG A 28 9.36 5.80 -12.95
N GLY A 29 9.09 4.79 -13.76
CA GLY A 29 10.12 4.01 -14.47
C GLY A 29 10.48 2.68 -13.82
N LYS A 30 11.36 1.94 -14.50
CA LYS A 30 11.67 0.53 -14.18
C LYS A 30 12.31 0.32 -12.82
N VAL A 31 13.14 1.28 -12.38
CA VAL A 31 13.86 1.21 -11.09
C VAL A 31 12.90 1.05 -9.90
N TYR A 32 11.75 1.74 -9.94
CA TYR A 32 10.75 1.65 -8.88
C TYR A 32 9.95 0.35 -8.99
N THR A 33 9.56 -0.06 -10.19
CA THR A 33 8.76 -1.29 -10.38
C THR A 33 9.56 -2.56 -10.11
N SER A 34 10.88 -2.54 -10.33
CA SER A 34 11.76 -3.67 -10.06
C SER A 34 12.27 -3.74 -8.63
N SER A 35 11.99 -2.75 -7.77
CA SER A 35 12.41 -2.79 -6.37
C SER A 35 11.77 -3.98 -5.64
N THR A 36 12.51 -4.58 -4.71
CA THR A 36 12.02 -5.74 -3.93
C THR A 36 10.71 -5.42 -3.19
N GLY A 37 10.62 -4.23 -2.58
CA GLY A 37 9.39 -3.77 -1.92
C GLY A 37 8.20 -3.65 -2.86
N ASN A 38 8.39 -3.10 -4.07
CA ASN A 38 7.30 -2.95 -5.03
C ASN A 38 6.89 -4.29 -5.66
N GLN A 39 7.84 -5.21 -5.90
CA GLN A 39 7.53 -6.57 -6.35
C GLN A 39 6.75 -7.36 -5.30
N HIS A 40 7.13 -7.21 -4.03
CA HIS A 40 6.41 -7.80 -2.90
C HIS A 40 4.98 -7.24 -2.80
N LEU A 41 4.85 -5.91 -2.83
CA LEU A 41 3.55 -5.23 -2.88
C LEU A 41 2.68 -5.74 -4.04
N LYS A 42 3.25 -5.84 -5.25
CA LYS A 42 2.51 -6.32 -6.43
C LYS A 42 2.01 -7.74 -6.24
N SER A 43 2.86 -8.62 -5.72
CA SER A 43 2.51 -10.02 -5.43
C SER A 43 1.40 -10.10 -4.38
N LEU A 44 1.49 -9.26 -3.35
CA LEU A 44 0.47 -9.16 -2.30
C LEU A 44 -0.86 -8.69 -2.88
N VAL A 45 -0.89 -7.58 -3.61
CA VAL A 45 -2.10 -7.03 -4.25
C VAL A 45 -2.75 -8.06 -5.19
N HIS A 46 -1.96 -8.81 -5.96
CA HIS A 46 -2.50 -9.85 -6.82
C HIS A 46 -3.24 -10.95 -6.06
N LYS A 47 -2.80 -11.33 -4.85
CA LYS A 47 -3.53 -12.31 -4.00
C LYS A 47 -4.92 -11.81 -3.60
N TYR A 48 -5.06 -10.50 -3.39
CA TYR A 48 -6.32 -9.87 -2.98
C TYR A 48 -7.17 -9.35 -4.15
N LEU A 49 -6.72 -9.53 -5.40
CA LEU A 49 -7.37 -8.94 -6.57
C LEU A 49 -8.78 -9.50 -6.79
N LYS A 50 -8.95 -10.82 -6.66
CA LYS A 50 -10.25 -11.48 -6.74
C LYS A 50 -11.21 -11.02 -5.63
N PRO A 51 -10.89 -11.14 -4.33
CA PRO A 51 -11.81 -10.71 -3.28
C PRO A 51 -12.09 -9.21 -3.31
N TYR A 52 -11.14 -8.39 -3.74
CA TYR A 52 -11.37 -6.95 -3.92
C TYR A 52 -12.34 -6.65 -5.06
N SER A 53 -12.24 -7.38 -6.18
CA SER A 53 -13.14 -7.24 -7.33
C SER A 53 -14.56 -7.70 -7.01
N GLU A 54 -14.71 -8.78 -6.24
CA GLU A 54 -16.00 -9.35 -5.84
C GLU A 54 -16.70 -8.58 -4.71
N ALA A 55 -15.95 -7.73 -3.99
CA ALA A 55 -16.48 -6.93 -2.89
C ALA A 55 -17.55 -5.93 -3.37
N LYS A 56 -18.78 -6.10 -2.85
CA LYS A 56 -19.96 -5.28 -3.21
C LYS A 56 -20.02 -3.91 -2.52
N SER A 57 -19.29 -3.74 -1.42
CA SER A 57 -19.33 -2.51 -0.61
C SER A 57 -17.99 -1.82 -0.52
N LYS A 58 -18.02 -0.49 -0.40
CA LYS A 58 -16.82 0.34 -0.17
C LYS A 58 -16.09 -0.08 1.11
N MET A 59 -16.85 -0.45 2.15
CA MET A 59 -16.31 -0.90 3.43
C MET A 59 -15.55 -2.21 3.32
N ALA A 60 -16.06 -3.18 2.56
CA ALA A 60 -15.36 -4.44 2.29
C ALA A 60 -14.05 -4.19 1.53
N LYS A 61 -14.09 -3.35 0.48
CA LYS A 61 -12.88 -2.95 -0.26
C LYS A 61 -11.86 -2.25 0.64
N SER A 62 -12.31 -1.37 1.53
CA SER A 62 -11.43 -0.66 2.47
C SER A 62 -10.79 -1.61 3.49
N SER A 63 -11.51 -2.64 3.93
CA SER A 63 -11.00 -3.64 4.87
C SER A 63 -9.87 -4.47 4.25
N ILE A 64 -10.05 -4.89 2.98
CA ILE A 64 -9.01 -5.58 2.20
C ILE A 64 -7.76 -4.70 2.06
N VAL A 65 -7.93 -3.41 1.75
CA VAL A 65 -6.79 -2.48 1.63
C VAL A 65 -6.09 -2.28 2.98
N ALA A 66 -6.84 -2.21 4.08
CA ALA A 66 -6.27 -2.09 5.41
C ALA A 66 -5.43 -3.33 5.78
N GLU A 67 -5.89 -4.52 5.40
CA GLU A 67 -5.15 -5.78 5.60
C GLU A 67 -3.83 -5.80 4.81
N ILE A 68 -3.87 -5.43 3.52
CA ILE A 68 -2.68 -5.29 2.69
C ILE A 68 -1.68 -4.31 3.33
N MET A 69 -2.17 -3.16 3.80
CA MET A 69 -1.34 -2.16 4.47
C MET A 69 -0.74 -2.65 5.78
N GLY A 70 -1.48 -3.45 6.56
CA GLY A 70 -1.00 -4.09 7.78
C GLY A 70 0.18 -5.01 7.50
N GLN A 71 0.11 -5.82 6.44
CA GLN A 71 1.20 -6.71 6.06
C GLN A 71 2.46 -5.96 5.61
N ILE A 72 2.30 -4.86 4.85
CA ILE A 72 3.45 -4.07 4.39
C ILE A 72 4.15 -3.39 5.58
N LYS A 73 3.38 -2.79 6.50
CA LYS A 73 3.94 -2.09 7.66
C LYS A 73 4.63 -3.03 8.63
N GLY A 74 4.18 -4.28 8.76
CA GLY A 74 4.86 -5.27 9.60
C GLY A 74 6.24 -5.72 9.07
N LEU A 75 6.59 -5.35 7.83
CA LEU A 75 7.83 -5.76 7.15
C LEU A 75 8.87 -4.63 7.03
N CYS A 76 8.53 -3.40 7.46
CA CYS A 76 9.38 -2.22 7.42
C CYS A 76 9.72 -1.79 8.85
#